data_AF-A0A2E7Q513-F1
#
_entry.id   AF-A0A2E7Q513-F1
#
_cell.length_a   1.000
_cell.length_b   1.000
_cell.length_c   1.000
_cell.angle_alpha   90.00
_cell.angle_beta   90.00
_cell.angle_gamma   90.00
#
_symmetry.space_group_name_H-M   'P 1'
#
loop_
_entity.id
_entity.type
_entity.pdbx_description
1 polymer ?
#
loop_
_entity_poly.entity_id
_entity_poly.type
_entity_poly.pdbx_seq_one_letter_code
_entity_poly.pdbx_strand_id
1 'polypeptide(L)'
;MVRNFLRVWFATLASALIFSAPVTATPAKEAPWLPEAAAYRLTLFLGNLEPLQWNDIETAWSDPYRNSEFSVGALAWLDARSEVPSSTLLDAIAQEDRQAVFAEATRLIALRIEEELDRSASAENATEAQQAVRTARELYRAFADGIAAADPGAARRIGLAWLELNSSTASAGVLGAGATPADRETMAAARSVISDYLAKNYLVDNHVPRQTLSALPETTFLGGHEVDVPPSLPPGSDIFDQEPLPLLVLNFEEQGIDERDLPMVAYGDMLFDSPQIFGNPARDLGIACSTCHNRSDVNQRLFIPGASHQPGAIDVDGAFFNPIFNDRRDDPLDIPSLRGLRFTGPYGRDGRFASLRDFTRNVIVNEFGGAEPTPFMLDALVAYLLEFDFLPNSMLTTDGRLTDAAPDATRRGEAIFDRPFAGLGDRSCASCHVPDANFLDRQAYDIGSADPAYEGSRAGALDTPTLLGTAYTAPYFHDGSLPTLASVVDWFDDTKSLGLTGAEREDLTAYLETVGAADQPYEAFDAENTAFRLTFSELTTFASTLDTLLPRRDAEHILLLTDTVAADLAADASTMSNLAARPDIYALAERLAEVGAAVRAGEWDTAEARWAAFRTEADDIEERAF
;
A
#
# COMPACT_ATOMS: atom_id res chain seq x y z
N MET A 1 37.69 25.06 44.04
CA MET A 1 38.07 25.29 42.63
C MET A 1 38.18 24.01 41.79
N VAL A 2 37.56 22.88 42.19
CA VAL A 2 37.56 21.61 41.42
C VAL A 2 36.18 20.92 41.51
N ARG A 3 35.08 21.67 41.34
CA ARG A 3 33.72 21.07 41.36
C ARG A 3 32.68 21.72 40.44
N ASN A 4 33.10 22.66 39.59
CA ASN A 4 32.25 23.33 38.59
C ASN A 4 32.63 23.03 37.13
N PHE A 5 33.60 22.13 36.86
CA PHE A 5 34.04 21.81 35.51
C PHE A 5 33.48 20.51 34.92
N LEU A 6 32.80 19.68 35.72
CA LEU A 6 32.30 18.36 35.30
C LEU A 6 30.80 18.30 34.95
N ARG A 7 30.06 19.41 35.09
CA ARG A 7 28.62 19.47 34.70
C ARG A 7 28.37 20.08 33.33
N VAL A 8 29.39 20.65 32.68
CA VAL A 8 29.28 21.33 31.38
C VAL A 8 29.66 20.40 30.20
N TRP A 9 30.18 19.19 30.47
CA TRP A 9 30.59 18.24 29.43
C TRP A 9 29.57 17.12 29.14
N PHE A 10 28.49 17.00 29.92
CA PHE A 10 27.43 16.01 29.68
C PHE A 10 26.16 16.60 29.05
N ALA A 11 26.13 17.91 28.78
CA ALA A 11 24.96 18.61 28.23
C ALA A 11 25.15 19.10 26.77
N THR A 12 26.26 18.73 26.12
CA THR A 12 26.63 19.19 24.76
C THR A 12 26.80 18.04 23.75
N LEU A 13 26.32 16.83 24.08
CA LEU A 13 26.38 15.65 23.20
C LEU A 13 25.01 15.06 22.84
N ALA A 14 23.92 15.76 23.15
CA ALA A 14 22.54 15.36 22.79
C ALA A 14 21.86 16.37 21.85
N SER A 15 22.62 17.25 21.19
CA SER A 15 22.07 18.30 20.32
C SER A 15 22.99 18.56 19.14
N ALA A 16 23.22 17.55 18.30
CA ALA A 16 23.78 17.72 16.94
C ALA A 16 23.74 16.41 16.16
N LEU A 17 22.56 15.79 16.01
CA LEU A 17 22.31 14.77 14.99
C LEU A 17 20.83 14.88 14.60
N ILE A 18 20.48 16.00 13.95
CA ILE A 18 19.31 16.05 13.07
C ILE A 18 19.91 15.94 11.67
N PHE A 19 20.23 14.71 11.27
CA PHE A 19 20.37 14.44 9.85
C PHE A 19 18.97 14.47 9.26
N SER A 20 18.81 15.29 8.23
CA SER A 20 17.71 15.22 7.28
C SER A 20 17.86 13.92 6.49
N ALA A 21 17.54 12.80 7.11
CA ALA A 21 17.22 11.57 6.38
C ALA A 21 15.74 11.66 5.96
N PRO A 22 15.36 11.21 4.75
CA PRO A 22 13.96 11.00 4.45
C PRO A 22 13.41 10.05 5.52
N VAL A 23 12.40 10.51 6.25
CA VAL A 23 11.74 9.70 7.27
C VAL A 23 10.82 8.75 6.51
N THR A 24 11.38 7.65 6.00
CA THR A 24 10.62 6.46 5.66
C THR A 24 10.80 5.49 6.82
N ALA A 25 10.16 5.80 7.94
CA ALA A 25 9.89 4.80 8.96
C ALA A 25 8.65 4.04 8.50
N THR A 26 8.74 2.71 8.35
CA THR A 26 7.58 1.83 8.18
C THR A 26 6.50 2.24 9.18
N PRO A 27 5.22 2.37 8.80
CA PRO A 27 4.20 2.82 9.73
C PRO A 27 4.07 1.77 10.85
N ALA A 28 4.52 2.10 12.06
CA ALA A 28 4.00 1.43 13.23
C ALA A 28 2.47 1.51 13.14
N LYS A 29 1.76 0.37 13.22
CA LYS A 29 0.29 0.31 13.03
C LYS A 29 -0.35 1.53 13.67
N GLU A 30 -0.86 2.43 12.84
CA GLU A 30 -1.34 3.72 13.32
C GLU A 30 -2.45 3.49 14.34
N ALA A 31 -2.48 4.32 15.39
CA ALA A 31 -3.59 4.28 16.33
C ALA A 31 -4.90 4.48 15.54
N PRO A 32 -5.98 3.74 15.86
CA PRO A 32 -7.25 3.84 15.16
C PRO A 32 -7.72 5.28 15.03
N TRP A 33 -8.30 5.62 13.88
CA TRP A 33 -8.88 6.93 13.64
C TRP A 33 -10.26 7.00 14.30
N LEU A 34 -10.53 8.08 15.04
CA LEU A 34 -11.89 8.41 15.48
C LEU A 34 -12.79 8.56 14.23
N PRO A 35 -14.06 8.12 14.28
CA PRO A 35 -14.93 8.08 13.10
C PRO A 35 -14.97 9.41 12.31
N GLU A 36 -15.12 10.53 13.00
CA GLU A 36 -15.19 11.86 12.40
C GLU A 36 -13.85 12.33 11.81
N ALA A 37 -12.72 12.02 12.45
CA ALA A 37 -11.41 12.32 11.90
C ALA A 37 -11.10 11.46 10.67
N ALA A 38 -11.55 10.20 10.68
CA ALA A 38 -11.44 9.29 9.56
C ALA A 38 -12.24 9.79 8.36
N ALA A 39 -13.51 10.13 8.58
CA ALA A 39 -14.41 10.69 7.57
C ALA A 39 -13.85 11.97 6.94
N TYR A 40 -13.27 12.85 7.76
CA TYR A 40 -12.60 14.05 7.26
C TYR A 40 -11.43 13.73 6.32
N ARG A 41 -10.50 12.85 6.74
CA ARG A 41 -9.35 12.47 5.90
C ARG A 41 -9.76 11.76 4.61
N LEU A 42 -10.75 10.88 4.69
CA LEU A 42 -11.37 10.24 3.51
C LEU A 42 -11.98 11.28 2.58
N THR A 43 -12.72 12.26 3.11
CA THR A 43 -13.33 13.34 2.32
C THR A 43 -12.29 14.17 1.58
N LEU A 44 -11.17 14.52 2.25
CA LEU A 44 -10.07 15.24 1.59
C LEU A 44 -9.48 14.43 0.44
N PHE A 45 -9.29 13.12 0.64
CA PHE A 45 -8.74 12.22 -0.36
C PHE A 45 -9.70 12.05 -1.55
N LEU A 46 -10.93 11.61 -1.30
CA LEU A 46 -11.96 11.37 -2.32
C LEU A 46 -12.29 12.64 -3.10
N GLY A 47 -12.31 13.78 -2.41
CA GLY A 47 -12.51 15.08 -3.05
C GLY A 47 -11.34 15.53 -3.94
N ASN A 48 -10.22 14.81 -3.99
CA ASN A 48 -9.12 15.06 -4.92
C ASN A 48 -9.08 14.09 -6.11
N LEU A 49 -9.95 13.09 -6.14
CA LEU A 49 -10.09 12.19 -7.27
C LEU A 49 -10.87 12.84 -8.41
N GLU A 50 -10.64 12.38 -9.62
CA GLU A 50 -11.36 12.81 -10.82
C GLU A 50 -11.66 11.56 -11.67
N PRO A 51 -12.95 11.16 -11.82
CA PRO A 51 -14.16 11.82 -11.32
C PRO A 51 -14.30 11.75 -9.80
N LEU A 52 -15.02 12.73 -9.23
CA LEU A 52 -15.29 12.77 -7.80
C LEU A 52 -16.48 11.86 -7.48
N GLN A 53 -16.28 10.91 -6.57
CA GLN A 53 -17.29 9.93 -6.16
C GLN A 53 -18.13 10.46 -4.99
N TRP A 54 -19.25 11.12 -5.28
CA TRP A 54 -20.12 11.71 -4.25
C TRP A 54 -20.73 10.70 -3.30
N ASN A 55 -21.09 9.51 -3.81
CA ASN A 55 -21.59 8.42 -2.97
C ASN A 55 -20.54 8.00 -1.94
N ASP A 56 -19.27 7.90 -2.34
CA ASP A 56 -18.19 7.53 -1.42
C ASP A 56 -17.94 8.61 -0.37
N ILE A 57 -18.07 9.90 -0.74
CA ILE A 57 -18.01 11.01 0.23
C ILE A 57 -19.16 10.89 1.23
N GLU A 58 -20.38 10.60 0.79
CA GLU A 58 -21.52 10.38 1.70
C GLU A 58 -21.26 9.19 2.63
N THR A 59 -20.84 8.04 2.06
CA THR A 59 -20.52 6.82 2.79
C THR A 59 -19.39 7.02 3.80
N ALA A 60 -18.38 7.84 3.48
CA ALA A 60 -17.30 8.17 4.40
C ALA A 60 -17.79 8.81 5.72
N TRP A 61 -18.95 9.48 5.71
CA TRP A 61 -19.57 10.06 6.90
C TRP A 61 -20.64 9.17 7.54
N SER A 62 -21.38 8.37 6.75
CA SER A 62 -22.47 7.55 7.26
C SER A 62 -22.01 6.22 7.86
N ASP A 63 -20.98 5.62 7.29
CA ASP A 63 -20.58 4.24 7.57
C ASP A 63 -19.22 4.19 8.27
N PRO A 64 -18.93 3.14 9.06
CA PRO A 64 -17.58 2.90 9.54
C PRO A 64 -16.63 2.69 8.35
N TYR A 65 -15.47 3.34 8.38
CA TYR A 65 -14.43 3.08 7.39
C TYR A 65 -13.93 1.62 7.48
N ARG A 66 -13.36 1.11 6.39
CA ARG A 66 -12.83 -0.26 6.33
C ARG A 66 -11.82 -0.50 7.45
N ASN A 67 -11.90 -1.67 8.11
CA ASN A 67 -11.04 -2.04 9.26
C ASN A 67 -11.15 -1.09 10.48
N SER A 68 -12.20 -0.28 10.57
CA SER A 68 -12.50 0.52 11.76
C SER A 68 -12.75 -0.36 12.98
N GLU A 69 -12.20 0.03 14.13
CA GLU A 69 -12.54 -0.57 15.43
C GLU A 69 -13.90 -0.10 15.96
N PHE A 70 -14.50 0.91 15.32
CA PHE A 70 -15.79 1.48 15.67
C PHE A 70 -16.91 0.84 14.83
N SER A 71 -18.02 0.49 15.48
CA SER A 71 -19.17 -0.16 14.84
C SER A 71 -20.19 0.81 14.23
N VAL A 72 -19.96 2.12 14.30
CA VAL A 72 -20.86 3.17 13.80
C VAL A 72 -20.06 4.20 13.00
N GLY A 73 -20.68 4.80 11.98
CA GLY A 73 -20.07 5.86 11.19
C GLY A 73 -20.01 7.21 11.90
N ALA A 74 -19.37 8.18 11.24
CA ALA A 74 -19.04 9.49 11.83
C ALA A 74 -20.26 10.29 12.27
N LEU A 75 -21.33 10.31 11.48
CA LEU A 75 -22.54 11.09 11.80
C LEU A 75 -23.24 10.55 13.05
N ALA A 76 -23.45 9.23 13.11
CA ALA A 76 -24.05 8.57 14.27
C ALA A 76 -23.16 8.70 15.52
N TRP A 77 -21.83 8.68 15.34
CA TRP A 77 -20.88 8.93 16.41
C TRP A 77 -20.97 10.36 16.94
N LEU A 78 -21.01 11.36 16.05
CA LEU A 78 -21.17 12.77 16.40
C LEU A 78 -22.48 13.00 17.14
N ASP A 79 -23.62 12.51 16.63
CA ASP A 79 -24.93 12.66 17.28
C ASP A 79 -24.93 12.13 18.73
N ALA A 80 -24.15 11.07 19.00
CA ALA A 80 -24.05 10.47 20.32
C ALA A 80 -23.03 11.16 21.26
N ARG A 81 -22.05 11.90 20.73
CA ARG A 81 -20.87 12.38 21.46
C ARG A 81 -20.61 13.88 21.34
N SER A 82 -21.44 14.62 20.60
CA SER A 82 -21.22 15.99 20.12
C SER A 82 -22.40 16.91 20.30
N GLU A 83 -22.13 18.17 20.61
CA GLU A 83 -23.09 19.25 20.37
C GLU A 83 -22.79 20.03 19.07
N VAL A 84 -21.65 19.78 18.43
CA VAL A 84 -21.31 20.38 17.12
C VAL A 84 -22.27 19.86 16.04
N PRO A 85 -23.00 20.74 15.33
CA PRO A 85 -23.97 20.33 14.30
C PRO A 85 -23.27 19.82 13.03
N SER A 86 -23.85 18.78 12.42
CA SER A 86 -23.41 18.19 11.14
C SER A 86 -24.30 18.58 9.95
N SER A 87 -25.39 19.32 10.17
CA SER A 87 -26.40 19.60 9.13
C SER A 87 -25.85 20.39 7.94
N THR A 88 -24.96 21.36 8.18
CA THR A 88 -24.36 22.17 7.10
C THR A 88 -23.43 21.35 6.21
N LEU A 89 -22.71 20.39 6.79
CA LEU A 89 -21.91 19.43 6.04
C LEU A 89 -22.80 18.51 5.19
N LEU A 90 -23.89 17.98 5.76
CA LEU A 90 -24.85 17.15 5.02
C LEU A 90 -25.50 17.92 3.86
N ASP A 91 -25.87 19.18 4.09
CA ASP A 91 -26.40 20.06 3.06
C ASP A 91 -25.37 20.28 1.93
N ALA A 92 -24.08 20.41 2.27
CA ALA A 92 -23.01 20.57 1.28
C ALA A 92 -22.77 19.29 0.45
N ILE A 93 -22.81 18.12 1.09
CA ILE A 93 -22.70 16.82 0.40
C ILE A 93 -23.90 16.64 -0.55
N ALA A 94 -25.12 16.90 -0.08
CA ALA A 94 -26.33 16.79 -0.88
C ALA A 94 -26.40 17.78 -2.05
N GLN A 95 -25.69 18.91 -1.94
CA GLN A 95 -25.57 19.91 -3.01
C GLN A 95 -24.40 19.62 -3.96
N GLU A 96 -23.60 18.58 -3.71
CA GLU A 96 -22.40 18.27 -4.47
C GLU A 96 -21.44 19.47 -4.56
N ASP A 97 -21.36 20.28 -3.48
CA ASP A 97 -20.47 21.43 -3.40
C ASP A 97 -19.16 21.05 -2.71
N ARG A 98 -18.17 20.70 -3.53
CA ARG A 98 -16.84 20.26 -3.08
C ARG A 98 -16.15 21.25 -2.14
N GLN A 99 -16.28 22.55 -2.41
CA GLN A 99 -15.63 23.57 -1.58
C GLN A 99 -16.37 23.74 -0.25
N ALA A 100 -17.71 23.69 -0.27
CA ALA A 100 -18.51 23.74 0.95
C ALA A 100 -18.27 22.51 1.82
N VAL A 101 -18.20 21.30 1.24
CA VAL A 101 -17.86 20.07 1.97
C VAL A 101 -16.50 20.20 2.66
N PHE A 102 -15.48 20.68 1.94
CA PHE A 102 -14.17 20.94 2.54
C PHE A 102 -14.25 21.91 3.73
N ALA A 103 -14.93 23.05 3.55
CA ALA A 103 -15.02 24.09 4.58
C ALA A 103 -15.78 23.61 5.83
N GLU A 104 -16.94 22.97 5.64
CA GLU A 104 -17.80 22.49 6.72
C GLU A 104 -17.16 21.30 7.45
N ALA A 105 -16.56 20.34 6.74
CA ALA A 105 -15.86 19.23 7.34
C ALA A 105 -14.63 19.68 8.15
N THR A 106 -13.84 20.63 7.61
CA THR A 106 -12.68 21.21 8.31
C THR A 106 -13.11 21.93 9.59
N ARG A 107 -14.17 22.75 9.49
CA ARG A 107 -14.73 23.47 10.65
C ARG A 107 -15.27 22.51 11.70
N LEU A 108 -15.95 21.45 11.29
CA LEU A 108 -16.51 20.43 12.19
C LEU A 108 -15.41 19.81 13.07
N ILE A 109 -14.32 19.35 12.47
CA ILE A 109 -13.21 18.75 13.24
C ILE A 109 -12.55 19.77 14.16
N ALA A 110 -12.33 21.00 13.69
CA ALA A 110 -11.77 22.05 14.54
C ALA A 110 -12.69 22.41 15.74
N LEU A 111 -14.00 22.48 15.52
CA LEU A 111 -14.99 22.67 16.59
C LEU A 111 -15.03 21.48 17.55
N ARG A 112 -14.86 20.26 17.05
CA ARG A 112 -14.77 19.09 17.93
C ARG A 112 -13.55 19.12 18.83
N ILE A 113 -12.41 19.56 18.32
CA ILE A 113 -11.21 19.76 19.15
C ILE A 113 -11.49 20.80 20.23
N GLU A 114 -12.12 21.94 19.90
CA GLU A 114 -12.51 22.96 20.89
C GLU A 114 -13.46 22.41 21.96
N GLU A 115 -14.48 21.64 21.56
CA GLU A 115 -15.43 21.04 22.50
C GLU A 115 -14.71 20.11 23.50
N GLU A 116 -13.76 19.30 23.05
CA GLU A 116 -12.98 18.43 23.95
C GLU A 116 -11.96 19.21 24.80
N LEU A 117 -11.38 20.30 24.27
CA LEU A 117 -10.55 21.20 25.06
C LEU A 117 -11.37 21.89 26.17
N ASP A 118 -12.58 22.33 25.88
CA ASP A 118 -13.51 22.89 26.87
C ASP A 118 -13.92 21.85 27.92
N ARG A 119 -14.28 20.63 27.49
CA ARG A 119 -14.58 19.49 28.39
C ARG A 119 -13.40 19.21 29.32
N SER A 120 -12.18 19.24 28.81
CA SER A 120 -10.98 19.02 29.64
C SER A 120 -10.80 20.09 30.72
N ALA A 121 -11.15 21.34 30.43
CA ALA A 121 -11.04 22.45 31.36
C ALA A 121 -12.16 22.44 32.42
N SER A 122 -13.36 22.01 32.02
CA SER A 122 -14.54 21.90 32.91
C SER A 122 -14.63 20.59 33.68
N ALA A 123 -13.82 19.58 33.34
CA ALA A 123 -13.86 18.25 33.94
C ALA A 123 -13.82 18.27 35.48
N GLU A 124 -14.66 17.44 36.09
CA GLU A 124 -14.77 17.34 37.55
C GLU A 124 -13.69 16.43 38.15
N ASN A 125 -13.12 15.54 37.34
CA ASN A 125 -12.14 14.55 37.76
C ASN A 125 -11.02 14.34 36.73
N ALA A 126 -9.92 13.74 37.21
CA ALA A 126 -8.71 13.45 36.44
C ALA A 126 -8.98 12.60 35.18
N THR A 127 -9.79 11.55 35.31
CA THR A 127 -10.05 10.60 34.23
C THR A 127 -10.78 11.28 33.07
N GLU A 128 -11.81 12.05 33.38
CA GLU A 128 -12.57 12.83 32.40
C GLU A 128 -11.68 13.85 31.68
N ALA A 129 -10.86 14.60 32.43
CA ALA A 129 -9.93 15.56 31.85
C ALA A 129 -8.93 14.88 30.90
N GLN A 130 -8.34 13.75 31.32
CA GLN A 130 -7.38 12.99 30.52
C GLN A 130 -8.01 12.36 29.27
N GLN A 131 -9.25 11.89 29.39
CA GLN A 131 -9.99 11.34 28.26
C GLN A 131 -10.29 12.44 27.23
N ALA A 132 -10.76 13.61 27.67
CA ALA A 132 -11.04 14.73 26.78
C ALA A 132 -9.77 15.23 26.06
N VAL A 133 -8.65 15.37 26.78
CA VAL A 133 -7.35 15.73 26.16
C VAL A 133 -6.91 14.69 25.13
N ARG A 134 -7.11 13.39 25.42
CA ARG A 134 -6.79 12.32 24.49
C ARG A 134 -7.64 12.40 23.22
N THR A 135 -8.95 12.53 23.36
CA THR A 135 -9.88 12.68 22.22
C THR A 135 -9.51 13.91 21.38
N ALA A 136 -9.27 15.07 22.02
CA ALA A 136 -8.87 16.30 21.33
C ALA A 136 -7.58 16.12 20.53
N ARG A 137 -6.59 15.41 21.11
CA ARG A 137 -5.32 15.11 20.44
C ARG A 137 -5.49 14.10 19.30
N GLU A 138 -6.37 13.12 19.45
CA GLU A 138 -6.69 12.15 18.40
C GLU A 138 -7.38 12.83 17.21
N LEU A 139 -8.30 13.75 17.45
CA LEU A 139 -8.90 14.60 16.41
C LEU A 139 -7.87 15.51 15.73
N TYR A 140 -6.96 16.10 16.50
CA TYR A 140 -5.88 16.95 15.96
C TYR A 140 -4.98 16.22 14.96
N ARG A 141 -4.85 14.88 15.06
CA ARG A 141 -4.08 14.09 14.08
C ARG A 141 -4.55 14.33 12.64
N ALA A 142 -5.83 14.65 12.44
CA ALA A 142 -6.37 14.99 11.13
C ALA A 142 -5.66 16.18 10.44
N PHE A 143 -5.12 17.11 11.23
CA PHE A 143 -4.43 18.31 10.77
C PHE A 143 -2.90 18.24 10.89
N ALA A 144 -2.36 17.29 11.64
CA ALA A 144 -0.98 17.30 12.10
C ALA A 144 0.04 17.38 10.96
N ASP A 145 -0.13 16.58 9.90
CA ASP A 145 0.81 16.53 8.77
C ASP A 145 0.84 17.87 8.01
N GLY A 146 -0.34 18.43 7.75
CA GLY A 146 -0.47 19.73 7.08
C GLY A 146 0.15 20.86 7.89
N ILE A 147 -0.02 20.84 9.22
CA ILE A 147 0.60 21.82 10.12
C ILE A 147 2.13 21.63 10.14
N ALA A 148 2.61 20.39 10.22
CA ALA A 148 4.03 20.08 10.27
C ALA A 148 4.76 20.48 8.99
N ALA A 149 4.15 20.25 7.83
CA ALA A 149 4.69 20.63 6.53
C ALA A 149 4.69 22.16 6.35
N ALA A 150 3.60 22.85 6.71
CA ALA A 150 3.44 24.28 6.43
C ALA A 150 4.08 25.21 7.48
N ASP A 151 3.99 24.86 8.76
CA ASP A 151 4.57 25.64 9.86
C ASP A 151 5.21 24.70 10.90
N PRO A 152 6.43 24.21 10.62
CA PRO A 152 7.19 23.37 11.57
C PRO A 152 7.38 24.04 12.94
N GLY A 153 7.38 25.38 12.97
CA GLY A 153 7.48 26.17 14.20
C GLY A 153 6.21 26.06 15.05
N ALA A 154 5.03 26.21 14.44
CA ALA A 154 3.75 25.99 15.10
C ALA A 154 3.58 24.54 15.50
N ALA A 155 3.93 23.58 14.65
CA ALA A 155 3.85 22.15 14.97
C ALA A 155 4.60 21.83 16.27
N ARG A 156 5.83 22.36 16.45
CA ARG A 156 6.59 22.20 17.71
C ARG A 156 5.91 22.87 18.91
N ARG A 157 5.38 24.08 18.75
CA ARG A 157 4.68 24.80 19.83
C ARG A 157 3.40 24.08 20.26
N ILE A 158 2.61 23.61 19.30
CA ILE A 158 1.38 22.85 19.54
C ILE A 158 1.72 21.49 20.15
N GLY A 159 2.76 20.82 19.68
CA GLY A 159 3.26 19.58 20.29
C GLY A 159 3.65 19.76 21.76
N LEU A 160 4.35 20.86 22.10
CA LEU A 160 4.65 21.22 23.48
C LEU A 160 3.37 21.51 24.28
N ALA A 161 2.42 22.25 23.71
CA ALA A 161 1.13 22.52 24.35
C ALA A 161 0.36 21.22 24.64
N TRP A 162 0.34 20.23 23.73
CA TRP A 162 -0.26 18.92 24.01
C TRP A 162 0.43 18.19 25.16
N LEU A 163 1.76 18.26 25.25
CA LEU A 163 2.52 17.66 26.36
C LEU A 163 2.23 18.35 27.69
N GLU A 164 2.21 19.68 27.70
CA GLU A 164 1.87 20.50 28.86
C GLU A 164 0.44 20.22 29.31
N LEU A 165 -0.53 20.21 28.39
CA LEU A 165 -1.93 19.92 28.69
C LEU A 165 -2.09 18.50 29.28
N ASN A 166 -1.46 17.49 28.68
CA ASN A 166 -1.52 16.12 29.19
C ASN A 166 -0.87 15.98 30.59
N SER A 167 0.28 16.62 30.82
CA SER A 167 1.00 16.57 32.09
C SER A 167 0.39 17.41 33.21
N SER A 168 -0.43 18.42 32.87
CA SER A 168 -1.10 19.32 33.81
C SER A 168 -2.51 18.87 34.18
N THR A 169 -3.06 17.84 33.52
CA THR A 169 -4.24 17.14 34.04
C THR A 169 -3.94 16.50 35.40
N ALA A 170 -4.92 16.47 36.30
CA ALA A 170 -4.77 15.76 37.57
C ALA A 170 -4.47 14.27 37.31
N SER A 171 -3.70 13.63 38.19
CA SER A 171 -3.48 12.18 38.20
C SER A 171 -3.92 11.60 39.54
N ALA A 172 -4.66 10.48 39.50
CA ALA A 172 -5.06 9.75 40.69
C ALA A 172 -3.90 8.91 41.30
N GLY A 173 -2.80 8.72 40.56
CA GLY A 173 -1.72 7.81 40.95
C GLY A 173 -2.15 6.33 40.97
N VAL A 174 -1.23 5.42 41.29
CA VAL A 174 -1.56 3.99 41.46
C VAL A 174 -1.95 3.78 42.92
N LEU A 175 -3.23 3.47 43.18
CA LEU A 175 -3.78 3.35 44.54
C LEU A 175 -3.52 4.61 45.41
N GLY A 176 -3.52 5.79 44.80
CA GLY A 176 -3.26 7.08 45.47
C GLY A 176 -1.77 7.43 45.63
N ALA A 177 -0.84 6.51 45.33
CA ALA A 177 0.58 6.82 45.31
C ALA A 177 0.96 7.54 44.01
N GLY A 178 1.58 8.71 44.12
CA GLY A 178 1.96 9.55 42.97
C GLY A 178 0.82 10.41 42.41
N ALA A 179 -0.25 10.64 43.17
CA ALA A 179 -1.33 11.53 42.77
C ALA A 179 -0.82 12.98 42.64
N THR A 180 -1.18 13.64 41.54
CA THR A 180 -0.83 15.04 41.25
C THR A 180 -2.10 15.86 41.05
N PRO A 181 -2.21 17.05 41.65
CA PRO A 181 -3.33 17.94 41.38
C PRO A 181 -3.24 18.51 39.96
N ALA A 182 -4.37 18.92 39.39
CA ALA A 182 -4.39 19.61 38.11
C ALA A 182 -3.74 20.99 38.25
N ASP A 183 -2.91 21.36 37.26
CA ASP A 183 -2.37 22.71 37.11
C ASP A 183 -3.22 23.48 36.10
N ARG A 184 -4.25 24.15 36.60
CA ARG A 184 -5.23 24.87 35.77
C ARG A 184 -4.63 26.06 35.01
N GLU A 185 -3.56 26.66 35.51
CA GLU A 185 -2.90 27.78 34.82
C GLU A 185 -2.15 27.26 33.59
N THR A 186 -1.35 26.21 33.77
CA THR A 186 -0.65 25.54 32.66
C THR A 186 -1.63 24.94 31.65
N MET A 187 -2.72 24.32 32.11
CA MET A 187 -3.78 23.82 31.22
C MET A 187 -4.38 24.95 30.36
N ALA A 188 -4.72 26.09 30.96
CA ALA A 188 -5.31 27.22 30.25
C ALA A 188 -4.34 27.84 29.23
N ALA A 189 -3.06 27.98 29.59
CA ALA A 189 -2.02 28.48 28.70
C ALA A 189 -1.80 27.54 27.50
N ALA A 190 -1.65 26.24 27.76
CA ALA A 190 -1.48 25.22 26.73
C ALA A 190 -2.70 25.15 25.79
N ARG A 191 -3.91 25.17 26.36
CA ARG A 191 -5.15 25.23 25.58
C ARG A 191 -5.17 26.45 24.65
N SER A 192 -4.85 27.65 25.16
CA SER A 192 -4.86 28.88 24.34
C SER A 192 -3.96 28.75 23.12
N VAL A 193 -2.78 28.13 23.23
CA VAL A 193 -1.87 27.92 22.10
C VAL A 193 -2.54 27.10 20.99
N ILE A 194 -3.29 26.07 21.35
CA ILE A 194 -3.99 25.19 20.40
C ILE A 194 -5.19 25.94 19.81
N SER A 195 -6.04 26.52 20.67
CA SER A 195 -7.26 27.22 20.28
C SER A 195 -7.00 28.43 19.40
N ASP A 196 -5.99 29.24 19.72
CA ASP A 196 -5.62 30.41 18.90
C ASP A 196 -5.16 29.98 17.50
N TYR A 197 -4.48 28.83 17.39
CA TYR A 197 -4.06 28.31 16.10
C TYR A 197 -5.24 27.78 15.27
N LEU A 198 -6.17 27.06 15.90
CA LEU A 198 -7.39 26.57 15.25
C LEU A 198 -8.28 27.73 14.78
N ALA A 199 -8.50 28.73 15.65
CA ALA A 199 -9.26 29.93 15.35
C ALA A 199 -8.72 30.65 14.10
N LYS A 200 -7.40 30.77 14.01
CA LYS A 200 -6.72 31.46 12.92
C LYS A 200 -6.75 30.70 11.59
N ASN A 201 -6.77 29.36 11.61
CA ASN A 201 -6.48 28.55 10.43
C ASN A 201 -7.59 27.62 9.97
N TYR A 202 -8.54 27.24 10.83
CA TYR A 202 -9.54 26.20 10.53
C TYR A 202 -10.97 26.60 10.94
N LEU A 203 -11.13 27.60 11.81
CA LEU A 203 -12.43 28.17 12.20
C LEU A 203 -12.70 29.53 11.52
N VAL A 204 -12.11 29.77 10.36
CA VAL A 204 -12.29 31.01 9.59
C VAL A 204 -13.69 31.08 8.95
N ASP A 205 -14.25 32.27 8.80
CA ASP A 205 -15.59 32.46 8.20
C ASP A 205 -15.66 31.89 6.78
N ASN A 206 -14.64 32.14 5.96
CA ASN A 206 -14.55 31.69 4.58
C ASN A 206 -13.16 31.11 4.31
N HIS A 207 -13.12 29.87 3.83
CA HIS A 207 -11.91 29.25 3.32
C HIS A 207 -11.68 29.68 1.86
N VAL A 208 -10.42 29.95 1.49
CA VAL A 208 -10.02 30.21 0.11
C VAL A 208 -10.40 29.00 -0.77
N PRO A 209 -10.95 29.20 -1.98
CA PRO A 209 -11.22 28.12 -2.92
C PRO A 209 -9.94 27.33 -3.25
N ARG A 210 -9.99 26.00 -3.11
CA ARG A 210 -8.83 25.13 -3.33
C ARG A 210 -9.05 24.19 -4.51
N GLN A 211 -8.02 24.04 -5.35
CA GLN A 211 -8.02 23.01 -6.41
C GLN A 211 -7.77 21.63 -5.83
N THR A 212 -6.93 21.51 -4.81
CA THR A 212 -6.66 20.27 -4.07
C THR A 212 -7.04 20.48 -2.62
N LEU A 213 -7.93 19.63 -2.10
CA LEU A 213 -8.34 19.60 -0.72
C LEU A 213 -7.20 19.07 0.14
N SER A 214 -6.89 19.76 1.23
CA SER A 214 -5.83 19.35 2.15
C SER A 214 -6.08 19.95 3.53
N ALA A 215 -5.48 19.32 4.54
CA ALA A 215 -5.50 19.78 5.92
C ALA A 215 -4.55 20.96 6.20
N LEU A 216 -4.03 21.59 5.15
CA LEU A 216 -3.10 22.72 5.23
C LEU A 216 -3.78 23.94 5.89
N PRO A 217 -3.06 24.66 6.78
CA PRO A 217 -3.59 25.83 7.48
C PRO A 217 -4.01 26.95 6.52
N GLU A 218 -5.11 27.66 6.81
CA GLU A 218 -5.59 28.75 5.94
C GLU A 218 -4.56 29.87 5.72
N THR A 219 -3.77 30.19 6.75
CA THR A 219 -2.73 31.21 6.62
C THR A 219 -1.65 30.87 5.59
N THR A 220 -1.45 29.59 5.31
CA THR A 220 -0.54 29.09 4.27
C THR A 220 -1.06 29.45 2.88
N PHE A 221 -2.34 29.18 2.60
CA PHE A 221 -2.97 29.52 1.33
C PHE A 221 -3.02 31.02 1.09
N LEU A 222 -3.37 31.80 2.11
CA LEU A 222 -3.36 33.26 2.04
C LEU A 222 -1.94 33.82 1.80
N GLY A 223 -0.91 33.11 2.25
CA GLY A 223 0.48 33.45 2.02
C GLY A 223 0.95 33.18 0.58
N GLY A 224 0.24 32.38 -0.21
CA GLY A 224 0.58 32.05 -1.60
C GLY A 224 1.85 31.21 -1.78
N HIS A 225 2.31 30.53 -0.73
CA HIS A 225 3.47 29.65 -0.81
C HIS A 225 3.00 28.22 -1.08
N GLU A 226 3.64 27.56 -2.05
CA GLU A 226 3.44 26.14 -2.29
C GLU A 226 4.09 25.34 -1.16
N VAL A 227 3.33 24.44 -0.56
CA VAL A 227 3.80 23.55 0.50
C VAL A 227 3.66 22.14 0.00
N ASP A 228 4.80 21.46 -0.09
CA ASP A 228 4.85 20.03 -0.35
C ASP A 228 4.45 19.29 0.94
N VAL A 229 3.32 18.61 0.88
CA VAL A 229 2.82 17.78 1.98
C VAL A 229 3.09 16.35 1.58
N PRO A 230 3.85 15.58 2.39
CA PRO A 230 4.06 14.16 2.12
C PRO A 230 2.71 13.47 1.88
N PRO A 231 2.57 12.68 0.81
CA PRO A 231 1.33 11.97 0.56
C PRO A 231 1.04 11.02 1.72
N SER A 232 -0.24 10.86 2.03
CA SER A 232 -0.71 9.94 3.04
C SER A 232 -1.89 9.17 2.48
N LEU A 233 -1.95 7.88 2.75
CA LEU A 233 -3.12 7.09 2.44
C LEU A 233 -4.30 7.47 3.36
N PRO A 234 -5.53 7.46 2.85
CA PRO A 234 -6.70 7.71 3.68
C PRO A 234 -6.96 6.53 4.64
N PRO A 235 -7.62 6.78 5.77
CA PRO A 235 -8.06 5.73 6.69
C PRO A 235 -8.85 4.63 5.98
N GLY A 236 -8.55 3.37 6.30
CA GLY A 236 -9.15 2.19 5.65
C GLY A 236 -8.31 1.59 4.52
N SER A 237 -7.23 2.27 4.12
CA SER A 237 -6.24 1.70 3.20
C SER A 237 -5.49 0.54 3.83
N ASP A 238 -5.12 -0.44 3.00
CA ASP A 238 -4.28 -1.58 3.37
C ASP A 238 -3.42 -1.91 2.16
N ILE A 239 -2.12 -1.58 2.16
CA ILE A 239 -1.22 -1.83 1.03
C ILE A 239 -0.02 -2.73 1.38
N PHE A 240 0.28 -2.87 2.68
CA PHE A 240 1.46 -3.59 3.16
C PHE A 240 1.13 -4.91 3.87
N ASP A 241 -0.13 -5.20 4.17
CA ASP A 241 -0.51 -6.51 4.70
C ASP A 241 -0.49 -7.52 3.55
N GLN A 242 0.57 -8.33 3.52
CA GLN A 242 0.87 -9.29 2.46
C GLN A 242 0.79 -10.74 2.94
N GLU A 243 0.18 -10.98 4.11
CA GLU A 243 0.04 -12.32 4.68
C GLU A 243 -1.25 -13.02 4.22
N PRO A 244 -1.22 -14.34 3.95
CA PRO A 244 -0.03 -15.21 3.91
C PRO A 244 0.85 -14.93 2.67
N LEU A 245 2.17 -15.09 2.81
CA LEU A 245 3.10 -14.87 1.71
C LEU A 245 2.95 -15.97 0.64
N PRO A 246 2.66 -15.62 -0.64
CA PRO A 246 2.60 -16.59 -1.73
C PRO A 246 3.96 -17.26 -1.95
N LEU A 247 3.95 -18.53 -2.35
CA LEU A 247 5.17 -19.18 -2.80
C LEU A 247 5.63 -18.52 -4.11
N LEU A 248 6.90 -18.10 -4.13
CA LEU A 248 7.59 -17.61 -5.32
C LEU A 248 8.28 -18.81 -5.98
N VAL A 249 8.07 -19.00 -7.29
CA VAL A 249 8.74 -20.04 -8.06
C VAL A 249 9.48 -19.37 -9.21
N LEU A 250 10.80 -19.42 -9.15
CA LEU A 250 11.68 -18.87 -10.16
C LEU A 250 12.31 -19.99 -10.98
N ASN A 251 12.23 -19.88 -12.30
CA ASN A 251 12.70 -20.92 -13.22
C ASN A 251 14.21 -21.19 -13.12
N PHE A 252 15.04 -20.22 -12.73
CA PHE A 252 16.48 -20.45 -12.49
C PHE A 252 16.74 -21.21 -11.18
N GLU A 253 15.96 -20.98 -10.12
CA GLU A 253 16.10 -21.68 -8.83
C GLU A 253 15.74 -23.16 -8.98
N GLU A 254 14.71 -23.47 -9.76
CA GLU A 254 14.32 -24.85 -10.11
C GLU A 254 15.43 -25.59 -10.89
N GLN A 255 16.33 -24.86 -11.54
CA GLN A 255 17.52 -25.40 -12.20
C GLN A 255 18.74 -25.49 -11.26
N GLY A 256 18.61 -25.07 -9.99
CA GLY A 256 19.66 -25.04 -8.99
C GLY A 256 20.69 -23.93 -9.20
N ILE A 257 20.30 -22.82 -9.83
CA ILE A 257 21.16 -21.65 -10.05
C ILE A 257 20.95 -20.67 -8.89
N ASP A 258 22.04 -20.08 -8.39
CA ASP A 258 22.01 -19.05 -7.36
C ASP A 258 21.79 -17.67 -8.01
N GLU A 259 20.87 -16.88 -7.48
CA GLU A 259 20.56 -15.55 -8.01
C GLU A 259 21.76 -14.59 -7.97
N ARG A 260 22.66 -14.76 -7.00
CA ARG A 260 23.89 -13.95 -6.87
C ARG A 260 24.82 -14.14 -8.07
N ASP A 261 24.69 -15.24 -8.80
CA ASP A 261 25.41 -15.50 -10.05
C ASP A 261 24.73 -14.87 -11.29
N LEU A 262 23.52 -14.30 -11.11
CA LEU A 262 22.67 -13.70 -12.13
C LEU A 262 22.45 -12.20 -11.85
N PRO A 263 23.48 -11.33 -11.96
CA PRO A 263 23.38 -9.93 -11.54
C PRO A 263 22.33 -9.10 -12.30
N MET A 264 21.88 -9.55 -13.48
CA MET A 264 20.75 -8.93 -14.18
C MET A 264 19.41 -9.25 -13.54
N VAL A 265 19.24 -10.48 -13.06
CA VAL A 265 18.01 -10.94 -12.38
C VAL A 265 17.96 -10.32 -11.00
N ALA A 266 19.05 -10.40 -10.21
CA ALA A 266 19.15 -9.75 -8.90
C ALA A 266 18.88 -8.24 -8.94
N TYR A 267 19.33 -7.55 -10.00
CA TYR A 267 19.01 -6.14 -10.18
C TYR A 267 17.55 -5.93 -10.57
N GLY A 268 16.98 -6.81 -11.39
CA GLY A 268 15.58 -6.79 -11.79
C GLY A 268 14.63 -7.02 -10.62
N ASP A 269 14.98 -7.95 -9.73
CA ASP A 269 14.26 -8.24 -8.49
C ASP A 269 14.27 -7.01 -7.57
N MET A 270 15.46 -6.44 -7.30
CA MET A 270 15.56 -5.19 -6.56
C MET A 270 14.72 -4.05 -7.16
N LEU A 271 14.70 -3.90 -8.48
CA LEU A 271 13.86 -2.88 -9.13
C LEU A 271 12.37 -3.18 -8.98
N PHE A 272 11.96 -4.45 -8.96
CA PHE A 272 10.57 -4.87 -8.75
C PHE A 272 10.08 -4.49 -7.35
N ASP A 273 10.96 -4.54 -6.35
CA ASP A 273 10.71 -4.13 -4.96
C ASP A 273 11.03 -2.66 -4.66
N SER A 274 11.54 -1.91 -5.65
CA SER A 274 11.95 -0.52 -5.43
C SER A 274 10.80 0.48 -5.69
N PRO A 275 10.38 1.28 -4.70
CA PRO A 275 9.48 2.40 -4.94
C PRO A 275 10.15 3.54 -5.73
N GLN A 276 11.49 3.54 -5.83
CA GLN A 276 12.27 4.63 -6.40
C GLN A 276 12.14 4.76 -7.93
N ILE A 277 11.64 3.72 -8.61
CA ILE A 277 11.39 3.77 -10.05
C ILE A 277 10.10 4.52 -10.41
N PHE A 278 9.20 4.74 -9.44
CA PHE A 278 7.94 5.44 -9.64
C PHE A 278 8.01 6.94 -9.31
N GLY A 279 6.97 7.65 -9.72
CA GLY A 279 6.73 9.05 -9.38
C GLY A 279 5.99 9.20 -8.05
N ASN A 280 5.73 10.44 -7.66
CA ASN A 280 4.88 10.75 -6.52
C ASN A 280 3.40 10.71 -6.97
N PRO A 281 2.48 10.16 -6.14
CA PRO A 281 2.67 9.82 -4.73
C PRO A 281 3.23 8.41 -4.46
N ALA A 282 3.25 7.50 -5.44
CA ALA A 282 3.59 6.09 -5.21
C ALA A 282 4.95 5.87 -4.53
N ARG A 283 5.99 6.57 -5.00
CA ARG A 283 7.33 6.50 -4.41
C ARG A 283 7.36 6.88 -2.93
N ASP A 284 6.75 8.00 -2.58
CA ASP A 284 6.73 8.51 -1.20
C ASP A 284 5.84 7.67 -0.29
N LEU A 285 4.85 6.98 -0.86
CA LEU A 285 4.01 6.00 -0.17
C LEU A 285 4.69 4.62 -0.04
N GLY A 286 5.88 4.42 -0.61
CA GLY A 286 6.58 3.14 -0.58
C GLY A 286 5.93 2.05 -1.42
N ILE A 287 5.15 2.42 -2.46
CA ILE A 287 4.52 1.48 -3.38
C ILE A 287 5.57 1.03 -4.40
N ALA A 288 5.73 -0.27 -4.56
CA ALA A 288 6.56 -0.95 -5.55
C ALA A 288 5.70 -1.94 -6.37
N CYS A 289 6.28 -2.61 -7.38
CA CYS A 289 5.56 -3.63 -8.14
C CYS A 289 5.06 -4.74 -7.21
N SER A 290 5.87 -5.15 -6.24
CA SER A 290 5.55 -6.17 -5.25
C SER A 290 4.42 -5.78 -4.28
N THR A 291 4.16 -4.49 -4.07
CA THR A 291 3.01 -4.02 -3.28
C THR A 291 1.69 -4.53 -3.87
N CYS A 292 1.56 -4.51 -5.20
CA CYS A 292 0.42 -5.05 -5.92
C CYS A 292 0.61 -6.54 -6.24
N HIS A 293 1.81 -6.93 -6.66
CA HIS A 293 2.15 -8.27 -7.13
C HIS A 293 3.08 -8.99 -6.13
N ASN A 294 2.54 -9.32 -4.96
CA ASN A 294 3.22 -9.98 -3.86
C ASN A 294 3.83 -11.33 -4.29
N ARG A 295 5.16 -11.39 -4.39
CA ARG A 295 5.91 -12.62 -4.74
C ARG A 295 5.39 -13.29 -6.02
N SER A 296 5.26 -12.52 -7.09
CA SER A 296 4.68 -12.89 -8.40
C SER A 296 3.17 -13.18 -8.41
N ASP A 297 2.49 -13.08 -7.28
CA ASP A 297 1.04 -13.31 -7.18
C ASP A 297 0.28 -12.05 -6.76
N VAL A 298 -1.06 -12.11 -6.74
CA VAL A 298 -1.88 -10.96 -6.37
C VAL A 298 -1.78 -10.63 -4.86
N ASN A 299 -1.60 -9.36 -4.51
CA ASN A 299 -1.88 -8.88 -3.16
C ASN A 299 -3.40 -8.69 -2.97
N GLN A 300 -4.07 -9.74 -2.50
CA GLN A 300 -5.53 -9.75 -2.31
C GLN A 300 -6.03 -8.80 -1.21
N ARG A 301 -5.13 -8.26 -0.40
CA ARG A 301 -5.49 -7.34 0.68
C ARG A 301 -5.39 -5.89 0.28
N LEU A 302 -4.66 -5.61 -0.80
CA LEU A 302 -4.44 -4.27 -1.32
C LEU A 302 -5.77 -3.56 -1.49
N PHE A 303 -5.90 -2.42 -0.83
CA PHE A 303 -7.09 -1.59 -0.91
C PHE A 303 -6.74 -0.14 -0.63
N ILE A 304 -7.16 0.76 -1.50
CA ILE A 304 -7.11 2.21 -1.27
C ILE A 304 -8.54 2.74 -1.53
N PRO A 305 -9.24 3.28 -0.51
CA PRO A 305 -10.58 3.85 -0.69
C PRO A 305 -10.65 4.83 -1.86
N GLY A 306 -11.59 4.63 -2.78
CA GLY A 306 -11.79 5.46 -3.97
C GLY A 306 -10.82 5.19 -5.13
N ALA A 307 -9.73 4.45 -4.93
CA ALA A 307 -8.92 3.88 -6.01
C ALA A 307 -9.15 2.37 -6.16
N SER A 308 -9.81 1.73 -5.19
CA SER A 308 -10.17 0.31 -5.19
C SER A 308 -11.65 0.17 -4.88
N HIS A 309 -12.39 -0.65 -5.62
CA HIS A 309 -13.78 -1.01 -5.27
C HIS A 309 -13.87 -2.25 -4.36
N GLN A 310 -12.84 -3.09 -4.35
CA GLN A 310 -12.69 -4.30 -3.53
C GLN A 310 -11.19 -4.59 -3.28
N PRO A 311 -10.87 -5.41 -2.27
CA PRO A 311 -9.49 -5.83 -2.02
C PRO A 311 -8.90 -6.61 -3.20
N GLY A 312 -7.65 -6.32 -3.55
CA GLY A 312 -6.96 -6.92 -4.70
C GLY A 312 -7.27 -6.25 -6.04
N ALA A 313 -7.91 -5.09 -6.04
CA ALA A 313 -8.13 -4.27 -7.22
C ALA A 313 -7.65 -2.84 -7.01
N ILE A 314 -7.26 -2.18 -8.09
CA ILE A 314 -6.77 -0.81 -8.05
C ILE A 314 -6.93 -0.17 -9.43
N ASP A 315 -7.32 1.09 -9.43
CA ASP A 315 -7.30 1.99 -10.57
C ASP A 315 -5.93 2.68 -10.64
N VAL A 316 -5.13 2.31 -11.64
CA VAL A 316 -3.77 2.83 -11.86
C VAL A 316 -3.69 3.87 -12.96
N ASP A 317 -4.73 4.00 -13.79
CA ASP A 317 -4.86 5.02 -14.82
C ASP A 317 -5.84 6.14 -14.44
N GLY A 318 -6.28 6.18 -13.18
CA GLY A 318 -6.99 7.30 -12.55
C GLY A 318 -6.08 8.44 -12.06
N ALA A 319 -6.71 9.45 -11.45
CA ALA A 319 -6.03 10.69 -11.05
C ALA A 319 -5.00 10.54 -9.92
N PHE A 320 -5.07 9.47 -9.12
CA PHE A 320 -4.31 9.36 -7.88
C PHE A 320 -2.81 9.20 -8.10
N PHE A 321 -2.41 8.29 -8.99
CA PHE A 321 -0.99 8.00 -9.23
C PHE A 321 -0.36 8.94 -10.25
N ASN A 322 -1.04 9.19 -11.37
CA ASN A 322 -0.56 10.09 -12.40
C ASN A 322 -1.70 10.92 -13.03
N PRO A 323 -1.96 12.13 -12.52
CA PRO A 323 -3.03 12.99 -13.03
C PRO A 323 -2.94 13.32 -14.53
N ILE A 324 -1.76 13.21 -15.15
CA ILE A 324 -1.58 13.46 -16.59
C ILE A 324 -2.19 12.34 -17.44
N PHE A 325 -2.24 11.12 -16.90
CA PHE A 325 -2.75 9.93 -17.58
C PHE A 325 -4.16 9.54 -17.13
N ASN A 326 -4.77 10.33 -16.26
CA ASN A 326 -6.15 10.14 -15.82
C ASN A 326 -7.12 9.97 -17.00
N ASP A 327 -7.70 8.78 -17.12
CA ASP A 327 -8.68 8.45 -18.16
C ASP A 327 -10.10 8.98 -17.84
N ARG A 328 -10.28 9.46 -16.60
CA ARG A 328 -11.50 10.03 -16.01
C ARG A 328 -12.64 9.03 -15.87
N ARG A 329 -12.30 7.79 -15.60
CA ARG A 329 -13.23 6.75 -15.20
C ARG A 329 -12.94 6.30 -13.78
N ASP A 330 -13.91 5.58 -13.25
CA ASP A 330 -13.80 4.88 -11.99
C ASP A 330 -14.14 3.43 -12.31
N ASP A 331 -13.16 2.75 -12.87
CA ASP A 331 -13.20 1.36 -13.30
C ASP A 331 -11.96 0.59 -12.82
N PRO A 332 -11.67 0.59 -11.49
CA PRO A 332 -10.60 -0.22 -10.93
C PRO A 332 -10.69 -1.67 -11.41
N LEU A 333 -9.53 -2.21 -11.79
CA LEU A 333 -9.40 -3.59 -12.26
C LEU A 333 -8.76 -4.46 -11.20
N ASP A 334 -9.07 -5.75 -11.23
CA ASP A 334 -8.36 -6.74 -10.44
C ASP A 334 -6.86 -6.78 -10.81
N ILE A 335 -6.02 -6.95 -9.79
CA ILE A 335 -4.59 -7.11 -9.98
C ILE A 335 -4.32 -8.55 -10.43
N PRO A 336 -3.77 -8.78 -11.64
CA PRO A 336 -3.50 -10.13 -12.10
C PRO A 336 -2.29 -10.75 -11.40
N SER A 337 -2.30 -12.08 -11.27
CA SER A 337 -1.09 -12.85 -10.95
C SER A 337 -0.07 -12.69 -12.08
N LEU A 338 1.22 -12.56 -11.74
CA LEU A 338 2.32 -12.52 -12.70
C LEU A 338 2.95 -13.90 -12.95
N ARG A 339 2.45 -14.96 -12.31
CA ARG A 339 2.96 -16.31 -12.51
C ARG A 339 2.88 -16.74 -13.97
N GLY A 340 3.97 -17.27 -14.50
CA GLY A 340 4.06 -17.74 -15.89
C GLY A 340 4.01 -16.62 -16.94
N LEU A 341 4.38 -15.38 -16.58
CA LEU A 341 4.30 -14.19 -17.45
C LEU A 341 4.94 -14.36 -18.83
N ARG A 342 5.96 -15.22 -18.94
CA ARG A 342 6.61 -15.58 -20.21
C ARG A 342 5.67 -16.27 -21.21
N PHE A 343 4.52 -16.76 -20.76
CA PHE A 343 3.53 -17.48 -21.56
C PHE A 343 2.23 -16.70 -21.81
N THR A 344 2.02 -15.56 -21.14
CA THR A 344 0.72 -14.87 -21.10
C THR A 344 0.57 -13.74 -22.10
N GLY A 345 1.63 -13.37 -22.83
CA GLY A 345 1.57 -12.32 -23.86
C GLY A 345 0.45 -12.55 -24.90
N PRO A 346 -0.18 -11.50 -25.45
CA PRO A 346 0.10 -10.07 -25.23
C PRO A 346 -0.24 -9.57 -23.82
N TYR A 347 0.17 -8.34 -23.49
CA TYR A 347 0.13 -7.77 -22.15
C TYR A 347 -0.82 -6.56 -22.06
N GLY A 348 -1.27 -6.27 -20.84
CA GLY A 348 -2.43 -5.43 -20.56
C GLY A 348 -3.72 -6.25 -20.60
N ARG A 349 -4.73 -5.88 -19.79
CA ARG A 349 -6.01 -6.62 -19.69
C ARG A 349 -6.76 -6.78 -21.03
N ASP A 350 -6.44 -5.94 -22.01
CA ASP A 350 -7.00 -5.88 -23.37
C ASP A 350 -6.00 -6.34 -24.46
N GLY A 351 -4.84 -6.87 -24.08
CA GLY A 351 -3.80 -7.34 -25.00
C GLY A 351 -3.15 -6.24 -25.83
N ARG A 352 -3.22 -4.97 -25.43
CA ARG A 352 -2.73 -3.83 -26.23
C ARG A 352 -1.21 -3.79 -26.42
N PHE A 353 -0.44 -4.47 -25.55
CA PHE A 353 1.02 -4.49 -25.62
C PHE A 353 1.56 -5.84 -26.11
N ALA A 354 2.26 -5.85 -27.24
CA ALA A 354 2.91 -7.07 -27.75
C ALA A 354 4.24 -7.41 -27.03
N SER A 355 4.75 -6.50 -26.19
CA SER A 355 6.08 -6.56 -25.59
C SER A 355 5.97 -6.35 -24.07
N LEU A 356 6.51 -7.29 -23.30
CA LEU A 356 6.54 -7.16 -21.84
C LEU A 356 7.33 -5.91 -21.44
N ARG A 357 8.43 -5.63 -22.15
CA ARG A 357 9.24 -4.43 -21.94
C ARG A 357 8.43 -3.13 -22.10
N ASP A 358 7.61 -3.06 -23.14
CA ASP A 358 6.82 -1.85 -23.42
C ASP A 358 5.71 -1.69 -22.38
N PHE A 359 5.11 -2.80 -21.94
CA PHE A 359 4.15 -2.81 -20.85
C PHE A 359 4.80 -2.37 -19.52
N THR A 360 5.94 -2.95 -19.12
CA THR A 360 6.66 -2.54 -17.90
C THR A 360 7.03 -1.05 -17.92
N ARG A 361 7.47 -0.52 -19.07
CA ARG A 361 7.73 0.92 -19.21
C ARG A 361 6.44 1.75 -19.15
N ASN A 362 5.31 1.25 -19.65
CA ASN A 362 4.00 1.90 -19.49
C ASN A 362 3.62 2.02 -18.01
N VAL A 363 3.73 0.93 -17.26
CA VAL A 363 3.46 0.92 -15.81
C VAL A 363 4.30 1.99 -15.12
N ILE A 364 5.62 1.97 -15.33
CA ILE A 364 6.51 2.92 -14.65
C ILE A 364 6.22 4.38 -15.00
N VAL A 365 6.13 4.71 -16.29
CA VAL A 365 6.11 6.12 -16.74
C VAL A 365 4.69 6.68 -16.81
N ASN A 366 3.74 5.89 -17.32
CA ASN A 366 2.40 6.39 -17.63
C ASN A 366 1.45 6.18 -16.45
N GLU A 367 1.41 5.00 -15.85
CA GLU A 367 0.52 4.72 -14.72
C GLU A 367 1.05 5.35 -13.42
N PHE A 368 2.34 5.16 -13.12
CA PHE A 368 2.93 5.60 -11.86
C PHE A 368 3.79 6.87 -11.94
N GLY A 369 3.84 7.54 -13.09
CA GLY A 369 4.49 8.85 -13.25
C GLY A 369 6.00 8.88 -13.01
N GLY A 370 6.66 7.73 -13.10
CA GLY A 370 8.11 7.56 -12.95
C GLY A 370 8.92 8.19 -14.08
N ALA A 371 10.22 8.35 -13.84
CA ALA A 371 11.16 8.77 -14.88
C ALA A 371 11.33 7.66 -15.93
N GLU A 372 11.77 8.02 -17.13
CA GLU A 372 12.10 7.03 -18.16
C GLU A 372 13.22 6.10 -17.65
N PRO A 373 12.97 4.79 -17.50
CA PRO A 373 14.01 3.89 -17.02
C PRO A 373 15.12 3.73 -18.06
N THR A 374 16.35 3.48 -17.61
CA THR A 374 17.45 3.19 -18.54
C THR A 374 17.18 1.87 -19.28
N PRO A 375 17.80 1.65 -20.45
CA PRO A 375 17.69 0.36 -21.13
C PRO A 375 18.10 -0.82 -20.26
N PHE A 376 19.11 -0.64 -19.41
CA PHE A 376 19.60 -1.63 -18.45
C PHE A 376 18.57 -1.96 -17.38
N MET A 377 17.90 -0.96 -16.80
CA MET A 377 16.82 -1.18 -15.82
C MET A 377 15.67 -2.00 -16.42
N LEU A 378 15.20 -1.64 -17.63
CA LEU A 378 14.14 -2.41 -18.28
C LEU A 378 14.60 -3.82 -18.69
N ASP A 379 15.85 -3.99 -19.11
CA ASP A 379 16.39 -5.33 -19.42
C ASP A 379 16.45 -6.20 -18.16
N ALA A 380 16.85 -5.63 -17.02
CA ALA A 380 16.92 -6.31 -15.73
C ALA A 380 15.53 -6.70 -15.22
N LEU A 381 14.59 -5.74 -15.18
CA LEU A 381 13.20 -6.01 -14.80
C LEU A 381 12.59 -7.11 -15.67
N VAL A 382 12.72 -7.02 -16.99
CA VAL A 382 12.19 -8.05 -17.89
C VAL A 382 12.88 -9.40 -17.68
N ALA A 383 14.18 -9.42 -17.39
CA ALA A 383 14.88 -10.67 -17.09
C ALA A 383 14.28 -11.34 -15.85
N TYR A 384 14.06 -10.60 -14.76
CA TYR A 384 13.43 -11.12 -13.54
C TYR A 384 11.97 -11.55 -13.76
N LEU A 385 11.16 -10.69 -14.37
CA LEU A 385 9.73 -10.97 -14.64
C LEU A 385 9.50 -12.24 -15.48
N LEU A 386 10.46 -12.62 -16.34
CA LEU A 386 10.38 -13.83 -17.15
C LEU A 386 10.68 -15.11 -16.36
N GLU A 387 11.26 -15.01 -15.17
CA GLU A 387 11.58 -16.15 -14.31
C GLU A 387 10.36 -16.65 -13.51
N PHE A 388 9.34 -15.80 -13.33
CA PHE A 388 8.10 -16.19 -12.64
C PHE A 388 7.43 -17.39 -13.30
N ASP A 389 7.30 -18.49 -12.56
CA ASP A 389 6.68 -19.73 -13.01
C ASP A 389 5.34 -20.03 -12.33
N PHE A 390 4.60 -20.97 -12.89
CA PHE A 390 3.39 -21.49 -12.27
C PHE A 390 3.72 -22.37 -11.06
N LEU A 391 2.79 -22.43 -10.11
CA LEU A 391 2.92 -23.32 -8.96
C LEU A 391 2.81 -24.79 -9.40
N PRO A 392 3.58 -25.71 -8.77
CA PRO A 392 3.40 -27.13 -8.96
C PRO A 392 1.99 -27.59 -8.55
N ASN A 393 1.39 -28.47 -9.37
CA ASN A 393 0.10 -29.09 -9.11
C ASN A 393 0.16 -30.59 -9.48
N SER A 394 0.22 -31.46 -8.48
CA SER A 394 0.29 -32.91 -8.65
C SER A 394 -0.94 -33.55 -9.29
N MET A 395 -2.07 -32.83 -9.36
CA MET A 395 -3.29 -33.27 -10.03
C MET A 395 -3.26 -33.02 -11.53
N LEU A 396 -2.28 -32.25 -12.02
CA LEU A 396 -2.08 -31.96 -13.44
C LEU A 396 -0.75 -32.51 -13.97
N THR A 397 -0.75 -32.93 -15.22
CA THR A 397 0.46 -33.13 -16.00
C THR A 397 0.95 -31.79 -16.55
N THR A 398 2.20 -31.74 -17.02
CA THR A 398 2.77 -30.53 -17.66
C THR A 398 2.01 -30.09 -18.92
N ASP A 399 1.29 -31.00 -19.59
CA ASP A 399 0.39 -30.69 -20.72
C ASP A 399 -1.06 -30.41 -20.29
N GLY A 400 -1.30 -30.11 -19.01
CA GLY A 400 -2.60 -29.66 -18.50
C GLY A 400 -3.67 -30.75 -18.37
N ARG A 401 -3.30 -32.03 -18.41
CA ARG A 401 -4.23 -33.16 -18.24
C ARG A 401 -4.33 -33.61 -16.80
N LEU A 402 -5.49 -34.16 -16.42
CA LEU A 402 -5.70 -34.73 -15.09
C LEU A 402 -4.85 -35.99 -14.85
N THR A 403 -4.13 -36.03 -13.73
CA THR A 403 -3.42 -37.23 -13.24
C THR A 403 -4.37 -38.17 -12.49
N ASP A 404 -3.86 -39.31 -12.02
CA ASP A 404 -4.62 -40.23 -11.16
C ASP A 404 -4.90 -39.66 -9.76
N ALA A 405 -4.21 -38.58 -9.36
CA ALA A 405 -4.46 -37.90 -8.09
C ALA A 405 -5.74 -37.05 -8.11
N ALA A 406 -6.24 -36.69 -9.29
CA ALA A 406 -7.43 -35.87 -9.45
C ALA A 406 -8.72 -36.62 -9.03
N PRO A 407 -9.66 -35.95 -8.31
CA PRO A 407 -10.94 -36.56 -7.92
C PRO A 407 -11.81 -37.02 -9.10
N ASP A 408 -12.69 -38.01 -8.87
CA ASP A 408 -13.59 -38.51 -9.91
C ASP A 408 -14.58 -37.46 -10.46
N ALA A 409 -14.97 -36.49 -9.63
CA ALA A 409 -15.83 -35.37 -10.05
C ALA A 409 -15.14 -34.48 -11.09
N THR A 410 -13.86 -34.20 -10.88
CA THR A 410 -13.00 -33.42 -11.78
C THR A 410 -12.97 -34.02 -13.19
N ARG A 411 -12.93 -35.35 -13.33
CA ARG A 411 -12.98 -36.01 -14.66
C ARG A 411 -14.31 -35.83 -15.38
N ARG A 412 -15.42 -35.77 -14.64
CA ARG A 412 -16.72 -35.45 -15.22
C ARG A 412 -16.79 -33.98 -15.60
N GLY A 413 -16.20 -33.11 -14.79
CA GLY A 413 -16.03 -31.69 -15.08
C GLY A 413 -15.22 -31.43 -16.34
N GLU A 414 -14.10 -32.12 -16.55
CA GLU A 414 -13.28 -32.05 -17.77
C GLU A 414 -14.11 -32.35 -19.02
N ALA A 415 -14.94 -33.41 -18.98
CA ALA A 415 -15.82 -33.74 -20.10
C ALA A 415 -16.86 -32.66 -20.41
N ILE A 416 -17.27 -31.87 -19.41
CA ILE A 416 -18.16 -30.71 -19.57
C ILE A 416 -17.37 -29.52 -20.11
N PHE A 417 -16.16 -29.29 -19.61
CA PHE A 417 -15.26 -28.23 -20.04
C PHE A 417 -14.88 -28.33 -21.53
N ASP A 418 -14.73 -29.57 -22.03
CA ASP A 418 -14.47 -29.86 -23.44
C ASP A 418 -15.72 -29.87 -24.33
N ARG A 419 -16.92 -29.84 -23.74
CA ARG A 419 -18.18 -29.94 -24.48
C ARG A 419 -18.46 -28.63 -25.23
N PRO A 420 -18.75 -28.66 -26.54
CA PRO A 420 -19.23 -27.49 -27.25
C PRO A 420 -20.65 -27.09 -26.82
N PHE A 421 -20.89 -25.79 -26.69
CA PHE A 421 -22.19 -25.23 -26.36
C PHE A 421 -22.66 -24.26 -27.44
N ALA A 422 -23.92 -24.38 -27.87
CA ALA A 422 -24.52 -23.46 -28.83
C ALA A 422 -24.49 -22.00 -28.32
N GLY A 423 -24.66 -21.81 -27.01
CA GLY A 423 -24.55 -20.52 -26.33
C GLY A 423 -23.20 -19.82 -26.43
N LEU A 424 -22.14 -20.59 -26.72
CA LEU A 424 -20.77 -20.10 -26.94
C LEU A 424 -20.41 -20.08 -28.43
N GLY A 425 -21.39 -20.18 -29.33
CA GLY A 425 -21.15 -20.25 -30.78
C GLY A 425 -20.50 -21.57 -31.21
N ASP A 426 -20.98 -22.69 -30.65
CA ASP A 426 -20.47 -24.05 -30.87
C ASP A 426 -19.01 -24.26 -30.44
N ARG A 427 -18.55 -23.44 -29.47
CA ARG A 427 -17.26 -23.55 -28.78
C ARG A 427 -17.41 -24.20 -27.41
N SER A 428 -16.30 -24.69 -26.85
CA SER A 428 -16.18 -25.20 -25.48
C SER A 428 -15.33 -24.27 -24.62
N CYS A 429 -15.29 -24.49 -23.31
CA CYS A 429 -14.39 -23.75 -22.40
C CYS A 429 -12.92 -23.94 -22.81
N ALA A 430 -12.54 -25.18 -23.17
CA ALA A 430 -11.22 -25.54 -23.66
C ALA A 430 -10.80 -24.87 -24.98
N SER A 431 -11.73 -24.23 -25.70
CA SER A 431 -11.39 -23.52 -26.94
C SER A 431 -10.67 -22.20 -26.73
N CYS A 432 -10.85 -21.58 -25.55
CA CYS A 432 -10.12 -20.39 -25.12
C CYS A 432 -9.12 -20.73 -24.00
N HIS A 433 -9.54 -21.55 -23.03
CA HIS A 433 -8.67 -22.02 -21.95
C HIS A 433 -8.01 -23.36 -22.33
N VAL A 434 -7.06 -23.30 -23.27
CA VAL A 434 -6.48 -24.48 -23.94
C VAL A 434 -5.55 -25.28 -23.00
N PRO A 435 -5.89 -26.51 -22.58
CA PRO A 435 -5.15 -27.23 -21.53
C PRO A 435 -3.65 -27.43 -21.80
N ASP A 436 -3.28 -27.83 -23.02
CA ASP A 436 -1.88 -28.08 -23.41
C ASP A 436 -1.08 -26.81 -23.73
N ALA A 437 -1.68 -25.63 -23.50
CA ALA A 437 -1.07 -24.32 -23.66
C ALA A 437 -1.19 -23.46 -22.39
N ASN A 438 -1.04 -24.07 -21.21
CA ASN A 438 -1.18 -23.42 -19.90
C ASN A 438 -2.56 -22.76 -19.69
N PHE A 439 -3.60 -23.35 -20.28
CA PHE A 439 -4.97 -22.85 -20.25
C PHE A 439 -5.13 -21.45 -20.88
N LEU A 440 -4.38 -21.19 -21.96
CA LEU A 440 -4.36 -19.91 -22.68
C LEU A 440 -4.46 -20.11 -24.19
N ASP A 441 -5.25 -19.27 -24.86
CA ASP A 441 -5.21 -19.11 -26.33
C ASP A 441 -4.54 -17.80 -26.78
N ARG A 442 -4.21 -16.92 -25.82
CA ARG A 442 -3.56 -15.62 -26.02
C ARG A 442 -4.38 -14.69 -26.91
N GLN A 443 -5.70 -14.71 -26.74
CA GLN A 443 -6.62 -13.82 -27.43
C GLN A 443 -7.52 -13.08 -26.43
N ALA A 444 -7.94 -11.88 -26.83
CA ALA A 444 -8.95 -11.10 -26.14
C ALA A 444 -10.35 -11.39 -26.71
N TYR A 445 -11.34 -11.55 -25.82
CA TYR A 445 -12.74 -11.76 -26.18
C TYR A 445 -13.66 -10.81 -25.42
N ASP A 446 -14.65 -10.30 -26.14
CA ASP A 446 -15.81 -9.67 -25.51
C ASP A 446 -16.85 -10.76 -25.21
N ILE A 447 -16.93 -11.13 -23.93
CA ILE A 447 -17.94 -12.07 -23.43
C ILE A 447 -19.16 -11.36 -22.86
N GLY A 448 -19.25 -10.02 -22.97
CA GLY A 448 -20.31 -9.21 -22.37
C GLY A 448 -20.19 -9.08 -20.85
N SER A 449 -18.97 -9.16 -20.32
CA SER A 449 -18.68 -8.96 -18.89
C SER A 449 -18.34 -7.50 -18.56
N ALA A 450 -17.89 -6.73 -19.55
CA ALA A 450 -17.44 -5.35 -19.38
C ALA A 450 -18.34 -4.39 -20.18
N ASP A 451 -18.61 -3.21 -19.61
CA ASP A 451 -19.31 -2.17 -20.35
C ASP A 451 -18.39 -1.51 -21.38
N PRO A 452 -18.86 -1.23 -22.60
CA PRO A 452 -18.04 -0.57 -23.60
C PRO A 452 -17.81 0.89 -23.18
N ALA A 453 -16.53 1.27 -23.09
CA ALA A 453 -16.05 2.64 -22.88
C ALA A 453 -16.80 3.73 -23.69
N TYR A 454 -17.25 3.40 -24.90
CA TYR A 454 -18.12 4.22 -25.75
C TYR A 454 -18.73 3.35 -26.85
N GLU A 455 -19.79 3.83 -27.51
CA GLU A 455 -20.46 3.12 -28.61
C GLU A 455 -19.47 2.81 -29.76
N GLY A 456 -19.26 1.52 -30.05
CA GLY A 456 -18.30 1.04 -31.06
C GLY A 456 -16.88 0.78 -30.55
N SER A 457 -16.64 0.94 -29.24
CA SER A 457 -15.37 0.57 -28.61
C SER A 457 -15.13 -0.94 -28.63
N ARG A 458 -13.86 -1.35 -28.77
CA ARG A 458 -13.42 -2.73 -28.49
C ARG A 458 -13.06 -2.95 -27.02
N ALA A 459 -13.28 -1.96 -26.15
CA ALA A 459 -12.89 -1.97 -24.74
C ALA A 459 -13.54 -3.08 -23.90
N GLY A 460 -14.59 -3.76 -24.39
CA GLY A 460 -15.15 -4.93 -23.71
C GLY A 460 -14.36 -6.23 -23.91
N ALA A 461 -13.39 -6.25 -24.85
CA ALA A 461 -12.59 -7.43 -25.11
C ALA A 461 -11.42 -7.52 -24.14
N LEU A 462 -11.39 -8.60 -23.37
CA LEU A 462 -10.39 -8.85 -22.34
C LEU A 462 -9.64 -10.14 -22.64
N ASP A 463 -8.35 -10.17 -22.33
CA ASP A 463 -7.51 -11.35 -22.51
C ASP A 463 -8.04 -12.53 -21.70
N THR A 464 -8.05 -13.70 -22.32
CA THR A 464 -8.37 -14.97 -21.65
C THR A 464 -7.32 -15.24 -20.57
N PRO A 465 -7.66 -15.22 -19.27
CA PRO A 465 -6.69 -15.49 -18.22
C PRO A 465 -6.35 -16.99 -18.18
N THR A 466 -5.15 -17.32 -17.69
CA THR A 466 -4.83 -18.71 -17.35
C THR A 466 -5.72 -19.17 -16.20
N LEU A 467 -6.03 -20.47 -16.17
CA LEU A 467 -6.73 -21.09 -15.05
C LEU A 467 -5.77 -21.65 -13.99
N LEU A 468 -4.46 -21.61 -14.22
CA LEU A 468 -3.47 -22.11 -13.27
C LEU A 468 -3.34 -21.15 -12.08
N GLY A 469 -3.42 -21.66 -10.86
CA GLY A 469 -3.34 -20.86 -9.63
C GLY A 469 -4.61 -20.09 -9.27
N THR A 470 -5.65 -20.08 -10.11
CA THR A 470 -6.84 -19.24 -9.88
C THR A 470 -7.64 -19.61 -8.65
N ALA A 471 -7.47 -20.81 -8.08
CA ALA A 471 -8.18 -21.21 -6.86
C ALA A 471 -7.86 -20.30 -5.65
N TYR A 472 -6.79 -19.50 -5.76
CA TYR A 472 -6.31 -18.61 -4.70
C TYR A 472 -6.49 -17.13 -5.02
N THR A 473 -7.11 -16.75 -6.13
CA THR A 473 -7.15 -15.35 -6.61
C THR A 473 -8.55 -14.76 -6.65
N ALA A 474 -9.48 -15.28 -5.85
CA ALA A 474 -10.82 -14.70 -5.73
C ALA A 474 -10.76 -13.24 -5.23
N PRO A 475 -11.74 -12.38 -5.58
CA PRO A 475 -12.85 -12.65 -6.49
C PRO A 475 -12.44 -12.70 -7.97
N TYR A 476 -13.35 -13.14 -8.83
CA TYR A 476 -13.12 -13.43 -10.24
C TYR A 476 -13.77 -12.40 -11.16
N PHE A 477 -13.32 -12.44 -12.42
CA PHE A 477 -13.51 -11.43 -13.47
C PHE A 477 -12.66 -10.16 -13.24
N HIS A 478 -12.47 -9.41 -14.33
CA HIS A 478 -11.71 -8.17 -14.37
C HIS A 478 -12.14 -7.11 -13.35
N ASP A 479 -13.39 -7.19 -12.90
CA ASP A 479 -14.02 -6.29 -11.94
C ASP A 479 -14.32 -6.98 -10.59
N GLY A 480 -13.83 -8.20 -10.37
CA GLY A 480 -14.10 -8.95 -9.14
C GLY A 480 -15.60 -9.18 -8.83
N SER A 481 -16.48 -9.10 -9.82
CA SER A 481 -17.93 -9.21 -9.63
C SER A 481 -18.41 -10.58 -9.14
N LEU A 482 -17.57 -11.62 -9.29
CA LEU A 482 -17.94 -13.01 -8.99
C LEU A 482 -17.09 -13.56 -7.83
N PRO A 483 -17.67 -13.89 -6.66
CA PRO A 483 -16.88 -14.24 -5.47
C PRO A 483 -16.30 -15.66 -5.50
N THR A 484 -16.79 -16.56 -6.36
CA THR A 484 -16.38 -17.98 -6.39
C THR A 484 -16.31 -18.51 -7.83
N LEU A 485 -15.52 -19.58 -8.06
CA LEU A 485 -15.53 -20.28 -9.36
C LEU A 485 -16.90 -20.88 -9.68
N ALA A 486 -17.67 -21.30 -8.67
CA ALA A 486 -19.06 -21.71 -8.84
C ALA A 486 -19.93 -20.57 -9.40
N SER A 487 -19.73 -19.34 -8.92
CA SER A 487 -20.41 -18.14 -9.44
C SER A 487 -20.02 -17.85 -10.90
N VAL A 488 -18.76 -18.13 -11.30
CA VAL A 488 -18.33 -18.06 -12.71
C VAL A 488 -19.09 -19.07 -13.57
N VAL A 489 -19.19 -20.31 -13.11
CA VAL A 489 -19.95 -21.37 -13.81
C VAL A 489 -21.43 -21.00 -13.93
N ASP A 490 -22.06 -20.54 -12.85
CA ASP A 490 -23.45 -20.09 -12.84
C ASP A 490 -23.65 -18.91 -13.81
N TRP A 491 -22.75 -17.92 -13.82
CA TRP A 491 -22.81 -16.78 -14.74
C TRP A 491 -22.77 -17.21 -16.20
N PHE A 492 -21.88 -18.16 -16.56
CA PHE A 492 -21.83 -18.69 -17.92
C PHE A 492 -23.08 -19.51 -18.25
N ASP A 493 -23.57 -20.36 -17.34
CA ASP A 493 -24.80 -21.14 -17.54
C ASP A 493 -26.01 -20.23 -17.82
N ASP A 494 -26.15 -19.16 -17.03
CA ASP A 494 -27.26 -18.22 -17.14
C ASP A 494 -27.13 -17.32 -18.39
N THR A 495 -26.01 -16.62 -18.54
CA THR A 495 -25.85 -15.59 -19.59
C THR A 495 -25.66 -16.18 -20.98
N LYS A 496 -25.13 -17.40 -21.08
CA LYS A 496 -24.94 -18.12 -22.34
C LYS A 496 -25.94 -19.25 -22.54
N SER A 497 -26.85 -19.47 -21.60
CA SER A 497 -27.90 -20.50 -21.69
C SER A 497 -27.31 -21.89 -21.97
N LEU A 498 -26.29 -22.29 -21.21
CA LEU A 498 -25.58 -23.56 -21.41
C LEU A 498 -26.45 -24.78 -21.09
N GLY A 499 -27.40 -24.63 -20.16
CA GLY A 499 -28.37 -25.66 -19.80
C GLY A 499 -27.77 -26.75 -18.91
N LEU A 500 -26.82 -26.39 -18.06
CA LEU A 500 -26.17 -27.30 -17.13
C LEU A 500 -27.13 -27.73 -16.03
N THR A 501 -27.13 -29.01 -15.69
CA THR A 501 -27.76 -29.49 -14.46
C THR A 501 -26.96 -29.05 -13.24
N GLY A 502 -27.58 -29.03 -12.04
CA GLY A 502 -26.86 -28.70 -10.81
C GLY A 502 -25.62 -29.57 -10.57
N ALA A 503 -25.72 -30.87 -10.86
CA ALA A 503 -24.58 -31.80 -10.76
C ALA A 503 -23.48 -31.50 -11.80
N GLU A 504 -23.83 -31.08 -13.02
CA GLU A 504 -22.83 -30.67 -14.01
C GLU A 504 -22.12 -29.37 -13.61
N ARG A 505 -22.82 -28.43 -12.97
CA ARG A 505 -22.18 -27.21 -12.45
C ARG A 505 -21.23 -27.50 -11.30
N GLU A 506 -21.61 -28.40 -10.40
CA GLU A 506 -20.72 -28.90 -9.32
C GLU A 506 -19.48 -29.59 -9.90
N ASP A 507 -19.66 -30.50 -10.87
CA ASP A 507 -18.55 -31.22 -11.51
C ASP A 507 -17.61 -30.26 -12.28
N LEU A 508 -18.16 -29.29 -13.03
CA LEU A 508 -17.36 -28.28 -13.73
C LEU A 508 -16.61 -27.36 -12.76
N THR A 509 -17.25 -26.96 -11.66
CA THR A 509 -16.58 -26.18 -10.60
C THR A 509 -15.41 -26.96 -10.01
N ALA A 510 -15.61 -28.24 -9.70
CA ALA A 510 -14.55 -29.11 -9.19
C ALA A 510 -13.37 -29.24 -10.18
N TYR A 511 -13.63 -29.21 -11.49
CA TYR A 511 -12.58 -29.16 -12.51
C TYR A 511 -11.79 -27.86 -12.46
N LEU A 512 -12.46 -26.71 -12.42
CA LEU A 512 -11.80 -25.41 -12.34
C LEU A 512 -10.97 -25.26 -11.06
N GLU A 513 -11.50 -25.71 -9.91
CA GLU A 513 -10.78 -25.73 -8.64
C GLU A 513 -9.56 -26.65 -8.69
N THR A 514 -9.65 -27.80 -9.37
CA THR A 514 -8.51 -28.72 -9.53
C THR A 514 -7.44 -28.13 -10.44
N VAL A 515 -7.83 -27.48 -11.54
CA VAL A 515 -6.90 -26.83 -12.46
C VAL A 515 -6.19 -25.65 -11.80
N GLY A 516 -6.95 -24.84 -11.05
CA GLY A 516 -6.43 -23.67 -10.35
C GLY A 516 -5.74 -23.96 -9.03
N ALA A 517 -5.75 -25.20 -8.54
CA ALA A 517 -5.06 -25.58 -7.31
C ALA A 517 -3.54 -25.66 -7.49
N ALA A 518 -2.85 -25.76 -6.35
CA ALA A 518 -1.42 -26.00 -6.25
C ALA A 518 -1.11 -26.88 -5.03
N ASP A 519 0.03 -27.58 -5.06
CA ASP A 519 0.46 -28.46 -3.96
C ASP A 519 0.82 -27.65 -2.69
N GLN A 520 1.54 -26.54 -2.88
CA GLN A 520 1.99 -25.63 -1.81
C GLN A 520 1.92 -24.17 -2.29
N PRO A 521 0.76 -23.50 -2.18
CA PRO A 521 0.57 -22.16 -2.74
C PRO A 521 1.21 -21.02 -1.93
N TYR A 522 1.59 -21.27 -0.68
CA TYR A 522 2.11 -20.27 0.25
C TYR A 522 3.45 -20.71 0.85
N GLU A 523 4.28 -19.73 1.17
CA GLU A 523 5.54 -19.91 1.87
C GLU A 523 5.29 -20.52 3.27
N ALA A 524 6.09 -21.53 3.61
CA ALA A 524 5.99 -22.20 4.90
C ALA A 524 7.10 -21.71 5.83
N PHE A 525 6.73 -20.97 6.87
CA PHE A 525 7.65 -20.53 7.91
C PHE A 525 7.72 -21.52 9.07
N ASP A 526 8.94 -21.71 9.59
CA ASP A 526 9.23 -22.51 10.76
C ASP A 526 10.24 -21.80 11.69
N ALA A 527 10.96 -22.57 12.52
CA ALA A 527 11.93 -21.99 13.44
C ALA A 527 13.22 -21.50 12.76
N GLU A 528 13.53 -22.01 11.57
CA GLU A 528 14.74 -21.71 10.80
C GLU A 528 14.42 -20.82 9.58
N ASN A 529 13.33 -21.10 8.87
CA ASN A 529 12.80 -20.27 7.79
C ASN A 529 11.78 -19.27 8.37
N THR A 530 12.20 -18.03 8.58
CA THR A 530 11.33 -16.96 9.12
C THR A 530 11.14 -15.86 8.08
N ALA A 531 10.03 -15.12 8.15
CA ALA A 531 9.79 -13.99 7.25
C ALA A 531 10.95 -12.99 7.25
N PHE A 532 11.54 -12.70 8.41
CA PHE A 532 12.72 -11.83 8.49
C PHE A 532 13.94 -12.44 7.80
N ARG A 533 14.18 -13.77 7.92
CA ARG A 533 15.29 -14.43 7.22
C ARG A 533 15.12 -14.33 5.71
N LEU A 534 13.90 -14.55 5.22
CA LEU A 534 13.55 -14.42 3.81
C LEU A 534 13.87 -13.01 3.30
N THR A 535 13.31 -11.98 3.94
CA THR A 535 13.54 -10.58 3.51
C THR A 535 15.01 -10.17 3.64
N PHE A 536 15.72 -10.61 4.70
CA PHE A 536 17.15 -10.34 4.84
C PHE A 536 17.98 -10.99 3.71
N SER A 537 17.65 -12.23 3.33
CA SER A 537 18.30 -12.94 2.22
C SER A 537 18.05 -12.24 0.88
N GLU A 538 16.83 -11.75 0.64
CA GLU A 538 16.47 -11.01 -0.58
C GLU A 538 17.25 -9.70 -0.66
N LEU A 539 17.20 -8.88 0.39
CA LEU A 539 17.88 -7.58 0.43
C LEU A 539 19.41 -7.70 0.31
N THR A 540 20.02 -8.73 0.90
CA THR A 540 21.47 -8.98 0.73
C THR A 540 21.80 -9.50 -0.67
N THR A 541 20.92 -10.29 -1.29
CA THR A 541 21.02 -10.70 -2.69
C THR A 541 20.92 -9.52 -3.64
N PHE A 542 19.99 -8.59 -3.41
CA PHE A 542 19.87 -7.33 -4.16
C PHE A 542 21.18 -6.54 -4.09
N ALA A 543 21.71 -6.38 -2.87
CA ALA A 543 22.95 -5.66 -2.63
C ALA A 543 24.15 -6.27 -3.36
N SER A 544 24.16 -7.60 -3.58
CA SER A 544 25.25 -8.30 -4.29
C SER A 544 25.51 -7.77 -5.70
N THR A 545 24.50 -7.16 -6.34
CA THR A 545 24.64 -6.48 -7.64
C THR A 545 25.74 -5.39 -7.62
N LEU A 546 26.09 -4.85 -6.45
CA LEU A 546 27.21 -3.90 -6.29
C LEU A 546 28.56 -4.49 -6.73
N ASP A 547 28.76 -5.81 -6.67
CA ASP A 547 29.96 -6.47 -7.22
C ASP A 547 30.11 -6.27 -8.74
N THR A 548 28.99 -6.01 -9.43
CA THR A 548 28.94 -5.72 -10.87
C THR A 548 29.00 -4.21 -11.16
N LEU A 549 28.34 -3.39 -10.33
CA LEU A 549 28.17 -1.95 -10.57
C LEU A 549 29.37 -1.11 -10.12
N LEU A 550 29.96 -1.39 -8.96
CA LEU A 550 31.11 -0.64 -8.42
C LEU A 550 32.32 -0.66 -9.36
N PRO A 551 32.75 -1.81 -9.92
CA PRO A 551 33.87 -1.84 -10.87
C PRO A 551 33.61 -1.04 -12.15
N ARG A 552 32.32 -0.89 -12.54
CA ARG A 552 31.90 -0.10 -13.70
C ARG A 552 31.74 1.39 -13.39
N ARG A 553 31.81 1.77 -12.10
CA ARG A 553 31.56 3.13 -11.61
C ARG A 553 30.20 3.68 -12.04
N ASP A 554 29.21 2.81 -12.00
CA ASP A 554 27.85 3.11 -12.45
C ASP A 554 27.06 3.84 -11.34
N ALA A 555 27.32 5.14 -11.21
CA ALA A 555 26.78 5.92 -10.10
C ALA A 555 25.24 5.93 -10.06
N GLU A 556 24.58 5.96 -11.22
CA GLU A 556 23.11 6.02 -11.30
C GLU A 556 22.47 4.78 -10.65
N HIS A 557 22.86 3.60 -11.11
CA HIS A 557 22.28 2.34 -10.64
C HIS A 557 22.73 1.97 -9.22
N ILE A 558 23.96 2.37 -8.81
CA ILE A 558 24.42 2.19 -7.42
C ILE A 558 23.57 3.00 -6.46
N LEU A 559 23.31 4.28 -6.78
CA LEU A 559 22.53 5.14 -5.89
C LEU A 559 21.11 4.63 -5.75
N LEU A 560 20.47 4.23 -6.85
CA LEU A 560 19.14 3.62 -6.84
C LEU A 560 19.08 2.37 -5.94
N LEU A 561 20.06 1.48 -6.08
CA LEU A 561 20.17 0.27 -5.26
C LEU A 561 20.37 0.61 -3.79
N THR A 562 21.33 1.48 -3.46
CA THR A 562 21.61 1.81 -2.05
C THR A 562 20.48 2.58 -1.39
N ASP A 563 19.75 3.41 -2.13
CA ASP A 563 18.61 4.17 -1.61
C ASP A 563 17.39 3.28 -1.36
N THR A 564 17.25 2.18 -2.11
CA THR A 564 16.22 1.16 -1.90
C THR A 564 16.60 0.25 -0.74
N VAL A 565 17.66 -0.53 -0.91
CA VAL A 565 17.99 -1.64 -0.01
C VAL A 565 18.35 -1.16 1.40
N ALA A 566 19.00 0.00 1.55
CA ALA A 566 19.32 0.53 2.88
C ALA A 566 18.07 1.01 3.62
N ALA A 567 17.08 1.55 2.91
CA ALA A 567 15.82 1.96 3.50
C ALA A 567 15.02 0.73 3.95
N ASP A 568 14.95 -0.31 3.12
CA ASP A 568 14.22 -1.54 3.42
C ASP A 568 14.85 -2.32 4.58
N LEU A 569 16.18 -2.46 4.61
CA LEU A 569 16.88 -3.06 5.76
C LEU A 569 16.56 -2.32 7.07
N ALA A 570 16.49 -0.99 7.05
CA ALA A 570 16.14 -0.20 8.23
C ALA A 570 14.65 -0.33 8.61
N ALA A 571 13.78 -0.44 7.61
CA ALA A 571 12.35 -0.67 7.76
C ALA A 571 12.09 -2.04 8.43
N ASP A 572 12.69 -3.12 7.93
CA ASP A 572 12.53 -4.46 8.49
C ASP A 572 13.13 -4.57 9.89
N ALA A 573 14.27 -3.93 10.13
CA ALA A 573 14.84 -3.86 11.47
C ALA A 573 13.85 -3.30 12.50
N SER A 574 12.96 -2.40 12.09
CA SER A 574 11.98 -1.78 12.98
C SER A 574 10.88 -2.76 13.43
N THR A 575 10.56 -3.77 12.62
CA THR A 575 9.49 -4.77 12.86
C THR A 575 10.02 -6.07 13.45
N MET A 576 11.34 -6.26 13.50
CA MET A 576 11.99 -7.43 14.09
C MET A 576 11.53 -7.72 15.53
N SER A 577 11.10 -8.97 15.74
CA SER A 577 10.83 -9.50 17.09
C SER A 577 12.11 -9.75 17.90
N ASN A 578 13.24 -10.05 17.23
CA ASN A 578 14.54 -10.22 17.86
C ASN A 578 15.22 -8.87 18.15
N LEU A 579 14.81 -8.23 19.25
CA LEU A 579 15.31 -6.92 19.67
C LEU A 579 16.83 -6.87 19.92
N ALA A 580 17.48 -8.01 20.18
CA ALA A 580 18.91 -8.08 20.44
C ALA A 580 19.76 -7.98 19.17
N ALA A 581 19.27 -8.50 18.04
CA ALA A 581 19.93 -8.43 16.74
C ALA A 581 19.63 -7.13 15.98
N ARG A 582 18.53 -6.43 16.33
CA ARG A 582 18.09 -5.20 15.68
C ARG A 582 19.18 -4.12 15.47
N PRO A 583 20.07 -3.83 16.46
CA PRO A 583 21.15 -2.85 16.25
C PRO A 583 22.13 -3.25 15.14
N ASP A 584 22.39 -4.55 14.95
CA ASP A 584 23.30 -5.05 13.91
C ASP A 584 22.71 -4.78 12.53
N ILE A 585 21.40 -4.97 12.34
CA ILE A 585 20.72 -4.70 11.07
C ILE A 585 20.67 -3.21 10.74
N TYR A 586 20.41 -2.36 11.74
CA TYR A 586 20.51 -0.89 11.54
C TYR A 586 21.92 -0.46 11.14
N ALA A 587 22.95 -1.06 11.75
CA ALA A 587 24.34 -0.76 11.39
C ALA A 587 24.66 -1.23 9.96
N LEU A 588 24.12 -2.38 9.55
CA LEU A 588 24.26 -2.90 8.18
C LEU A 588 23.57 -1.99 7.15
N ALA A 589 22.36 -1.52 7.45
CA ALA A 589 21.64 -0.53 6.63
C ALA A 589 22.44 0.78 6.50
N GLU A 590 22.98 1.31 7.61
CA GLU A 590 23.83 2.49 7.60
C GLU A 590 25.11 2.26 6.77
N ARG A 591 25.73 1.07 6.87
CA ARG A 591 26.89 0.70 6.07
C ARG A 591 26.60 0.73 4.57
N LEU A 592 25.44 0.25 4.15
CA LEU A 592 25.03 0.32 2.75
C LEU A 592 24.76 1.76 2.31
N ALA A 593 24.12 2.57 3.15
CA ALA A 593 23.93 4.00 2.90
C ALA A 593 25.27 4.76 2.77
N GLU A 594 26.30 4.36 3.53
CA GLU A 594 27.66 4.92 3.39
C GLU A 594 28.27 4.63 2.01
N VAL A 595 27.96 3.49 1.37
CA VAL A 595 28.37 3.19 -0.03
C VAL A 595 27.78 4.24 -0.96
N GLY A 596 26.47 4.47 -0.88
CA GLY A 596 25.77 5.47 -1.70
C GLY A 596 26.31 6.88 -1.46
N ALA A 597 26.54 7.26 -0.19
CA ALA A 597 27.13 8.56 0.16
C ALA A 597 28.53 8.77 -0.45
N ALA A 598 29.39 7.74 -0.41
CA ALA A 598 30.72 7.80 -1.02
C ALA A 598 30.64 7.93 -2.55
N VAL A 599 29.72 7.22 -3.21
CA VAL A 599 29.49 7.36 -4.66
C VAL A 599 29.01 8.77 -5.02
N ARG A 600 28.10 9.38 -4.25
CA ARG A 600 27.69 10.79 -4.44
C ARG A 600 28.86 11.76 -4.32
N ALA A 601 29.82 11.47 -3.44
CA ALA A 601 31.03 12.27 -3.26
C ALA A 601 32.12 11.98 -4.30
N GLY A 602 31.96 10.96 -5.16
CA GLY A 602 32.97 10.51 -6.11
C GLY A 602 34.13 9.73 -5.48
N GLU A 603 33.97 9.26 -4.24
CA GLU A 603 34.97 8.55 -3.45
C GLU A 603 34.88 7.02 -3.67
N TRP A 604 35.24 6.57 -4.88
CA TRP A 604 35.09 5.16 -5.29
C TRP A 604 35.83 4.15 -4.39
N ASP A 605 37.06 4.45 -3.99
CA ASP A 605 37.83 3.57 -3.10
C ASP A 605 37.16 3.44 -1.72
N THR A 606 36.54 4.53 -1.22
CA THR A 606 35.74 4.51 0.00
C THR A 606 34.50 3.63 -0.20
N ALA A 607 33.77 3.79 -1.32
CA ALA A 607 32.59 3.00 -1.62
C ALA A 607 32.90 1.50 -1.68
N GLU A 608 33.97 1.11 -2.37
CA GLU A 608 34.43 -0.29 -2.45
C GLU A 608 34.82 -0.85 -1.07
N ALA A 609 35.49 -0.06 -0.23
CA ALA A 609 35.83 -0.47 1.13
C ALA A 609 34.59 -0.64 2.02
N ARG A 610 33.59 0.24 1.90
CA ARG A 610 32.31 0.13 2.62
C ARG A 610 31.49 -1.06 2.17
N TRP A 611 31.47 -1.33 0.87
CA TRP A 611 30.83 -2.53 0.33
C TRP A 611 31.49 -3.82 0.82
N ALA A 612 32.83 -3.87 0.82
CA ALA A 612 33.54 -5.03 1.37
C ALA A 612 33.21 -5.26 2.85
N ALA A 613 33.10 -4.19 3.64
CA ALA A 613 32.68 -4.27 5.05
C ALA A 613 31.23 -4.75 5.19
N PHE A 614 30.30 -4.21 4.38
CA PHE A 614 28.90 -4.66 4.36
C PHE A 614 28.80 -6.16 4.13
N ARG A 615 29.49 -6.71 3.13
CA ARG A 615 29.44 -8.16 2.84
C ARG A 615 29.89 -8.99 4.03
N THR A 616 31.05 -8.65 4.62
CA THR A 616 31.55 -9.36 5.80
C THR A 616 30.58 -9.26 6.99
N GLU A 617 30.00 -8.08 7.23
CA GLU A 617 29.03 -7.88 8.31
C GLU A 617 27.72 -8.67 8.04
N ALA A 618 27.26 -8.74 6.79
CA ALA A 618 26.08 -9.50 6.38
C ALA A 618 26.29 -11.02 6.56
N ASP A 619 27.42 -11.55 6.09
CA ASP A 619 27.80 -12.97 6.26
C ASP A 619 27.88 -13.33 7.75
N ASP A 620 28.53 -12.49 8.56
CA ASP A 620 28.64 -12.66 10.02
C ASP A 620 27.27 -12.61 10.72
N ILE A 621 26.31 -11.85 10.20
CA ILE A 621 24.93 -11.81 10.71
C ILE A 621 24.22 -13.10 10.31
N GLU A 622 24.32 -13.53 9.06
CA GLU A 622 23.67 -14.74 8.57
C GLU A 622 24.12 -15.97 9.35
N GLU A 623 25.43 -16.14 9.59
CA GLU A 623 25.99 -17.27 10.36
C GLU A 623 25.60 -17.28 11.84
N ARG A 624 25.30 -16.11 12.44
CA ARG A 624 24.98 -15.98 13.88
C ARG A 624 23.49 -15.95 14.17
N ALA A 625 22.72 -15.34 13.27
CA ALA A 625 21.30 -15.05 13.47
C ALA A 625 20.41 -16.22 13.05
N PHE A 626 20.90 -17.08 12.16
CA PHE A 626 20.16 -18.18 11.56
C PHE A 626 20.99 -19.46 11.42
#